data_AF-A0A9X2SCL1-F1
#
_entry.id   AF-A0A9X2SCL1-F1
#
_cell.length_a   1.000
_cell.length_b   1.000
_cell.length_c   1.000
_cell.angle_alpha   90.00
_cell.angle_beta   90.00
_cell.angle_gamma   90.00
#
_symmetry.space_group_name_H-M   'P 1'
#
loop_
_entity.id
_entity.type
_entity.pdbx_description
1 polymer ?
#
loop_
_entity_poly.entity_id
_entity_poly.type
_entity_poly.pdbx_seq_one_letter_code
_entity_poly.pdbx_strand_id
1 'polypeptide(L)'
;QYAVYTTNSIERMNKELRKRLKPMNSLTNIESAEKIIYLQATDYNEKWFGRAIRGFADPRTKAAFEEMFMARYGPLRTKEET
;
A
#
# COMPACT_ATOMS: atom_id res chain seq x y z
N GLN A 1 -13.92 6.25 12.87
CA GLN A 1 -12.51 6.06 13.26
C GLN A 1 -11.64 6.29 12.04
N TYR A 2 -10.69 7.22 12.12
CA TYR A 2 -9.77 7.51 11.01
C TYR A 2 -8.88 6.29 10.73
N ALA A 3 -8.81 5.88 9.46
CA ALA A 3 -8.06 4.69 9.03
C ALA A 3 -6.54 4.80 9.22
N VAL A 4 -6.02 5.98 9.56
CA VAL A 4 -4.60 6.24 9.76
C VAL A 4 -4.07 5.60 11.06
N TYR A 5 -4.91 5.46 12.08
CA TYR A 5 -4.49 4.94 13.39
C TYR A 5 -4.56 3.42 13.52
N THR A 6 -5.01 2.71 12.48
CA THR A 6 -5.02 1.25 12.50
C THR A 6 -3.76 0.69 11.85
N THR A 7 -3.05 -0.17 12.59
CA THR A 7 -1.88 -0.91 12.10
C THR A 7 -2.27 -2.19 11.34
N ASN A 8 -3.56 -2.55 11.32
CA ASN A 8 -4.07 -3.82 10.77
C ASN A 8 -3.61 -4.09 9.34
N SER A 9 -3.56 -3.06 8.49
CA SER A 9 -3.14 -3.21 7.08
C SER A 9 -1.66 -3.54 6.95
N ILE A 10 -0.82 -2.88 7.76
CA ILE A 10 0.63 -3.09 7.78
C ILE A 10 0.96 -4.44 8.44
N GLU A 11 0.30 -4.76 9.55
CA GLU A 11 0.45 -6.03 10.26
C GLU A 11 0.05 -7.22 9.38
N ARG A 12 -1.05 -7.09 8.62
CA ARG A 12 -1.47 -8.11 7.65
C ARG A 12 -0.41 -8.36 6.58
N MET A 13 0.14 -7.30 5.98
CA MET A 13 1.19 -7.41 4.97
C MET A 13 2.43 -8.12 5.56
N ASN A 14 2.88 -7.69 6.74
CA ASN A 14 4.03 -8.29 7.43
C ASN A 14 3.78 -9.76 7.77
N LYS A 15 2.56 -10.13 8.14
CA LYS A 15 2.18 -11.52 8.41
C LYS A 15 2.28 -12.41 7.17
N GLU A 16 1.82 -11.92 6.01
CA GLU A 16 1.93 -12.66 4.75
C GLU A 16 3.40 -12.83 4.32
N LEU A 17 4.23 -11.78 4.44
CA LEU A 17 5.68 -11.85 4.19
C LEU A 17 6.34 -12.91 5.08
N ARG A 18 6.06 -12.89 6.39
CA ARG A 18 6.59 -13.87 7.35
C ARG A 18 6.13 -15.29 7.04
N LYS A 19 4.87 -15.48 6.63
CA LYS A 19 4.33 -16.79 6.24
C LYS A 19 5.08 -17.38 5.04
N ARG A 20 5.41 -16.54 4.05
CA ARG A 20 6.18 -16.94 2.87
C ARG A 20 7.62 -17.30 3.22
N LEU A 21 8.25 -16.52 4.11
CA LEU A 21 9.64 -16.72 4.53
C LEU A 21 9.82 -17.90 5.51
N LYS A 22 8.81 -18.23 6.32
CA LYS A 22 8.89 -19.32 7.32
C LYS A 22 9.39 -20.67 6.79
N PRO A 23 8.94 -21.19 5.62
CA PRO A 23 9.46 -22.45 5.08
C PRO A 23 10.86 -22.34 4.44
N MET A 24 11.37 -21.13 4.20
CA MET A 24 12.70 -20.92 3.61
C MET A 24 13.74 -20.88 4.73
N ASN A 25 14.31 -22.04 5.06
CA ASN A 25 15.23 -22.24 6.19
C ASN A 25 16.48 -21.35 6.16
N SER A 26 16.97 -20.96 4.98
CA SER A 26 18.06 -20.00 4.81
C SER A 26 17.98 -19.32 3.44
N LEU A 27 18.31 -18.03 3.41
CA LEU A 27 18.52 -17.28 2.17
C LEU A 27 20.03 -17.21 1.92
N THR A 28 20.46 -17.55 0.72
CA THR A 28 21.88 -17.73 0.37
C THR A 28 22.61 -16.40 0.11
N ASN A 29 21.90 -15.38 -0.37
CA ASN A 29 22.45 -14.05 -0.63
C ASN A 29 21.37 -12.95 -0.44
N ILE A 30 21.82 -11.69 -0.34
CA ILE A 30 20.94 -10.52 -0.18
C ILE A 30 20.09 -10.30 -1.43
N GLU A 31 20.64 -10.53 -2.62
CA GLU A 31 19.92 -10.38 -3.90
C GLU A 31 18.72 -11.33 -4.00
N SER A 32 18.82 -12.55 -3.47
CA SER A 32 17.72 -13.50 -3.41
C SER A 32 16.66 -13.03 -2.42
N ALA A 33 17.05 -12.46 -1.29
CA ALA A 33 16.11 -11.88 -0.34
C ALA A 33 15.31 -10.74 -0.98
N GLU A 34 16.00 -9.83 -1.68
CA GLU A 34 15.37 -8.72 -2.41
C GLU A 34 14.41 -9.24 -3.47
N LYS A 35 14.84 -10.20 -4.29
CA LYS A 35 14.00 -10.80 -5.34
C LYS A 35 12.74 -11.47 -4.77
N ILE A 36 12.86 -12.16 -3.63
CA ILE A 36 11.72 -12.80 -2.96
C ILE A 36 10.73 -11.75 -2.45
N ILE A 37 11.22 -10.68 -1.83
CA ILE A 37 10.37 -9.58 -1.35
C ILE A 37 9.66 -8.92 -2.53
N TYR A 38 10.38 -8.67 -3.63
CA TYR A 38 9.81 -8.08 -4.85
C TYR A 38 8.66 -8.93 -5.40
N LEU A 39 8.89 -10.23 -5.62
CA LEU A 39 7.86 -11.14 -6.12
C LEU A 39 6.64 -11.18 -5.19
N GLN A 40 6.87 -11.26 -3.88
CA GLN A 40 5.77 -11.31 -2.91
C GLN A 40 4.99 -9.99 -2.84
N ALA A 41 5.65 -8.86 -3.02
CA ALA A 41 5.00 -7.55 -3.09
C ALA A 41 4.17 -7.40 -4.36
N THR A 42 4.69 -7.86 -5.51
CA THR A 42 3.96 -7.87 -6.79
C THR A 42 2.72 -8.74 -6.70
N ASP A 43 2.84 -9.99 -6.23
CA ASP A 43 1.70 -10.90 -6.03
C ASP A 43 0.65 -10.29 -5.08
N TYR A 44 1.10 -9.64 -4.02
CA TYR A 44 0.22 -8.97 -3.07
C TYR A 44 -0.49 -7.78 -3.73
N ASN A 45 0.22 -6.98 -4.53
CA ASN A 45 -0.37 -5.87 -5.26
C ASN A 45 -1.40 -6.36 -6.28
N GLU A 46 -1.11 -7.37 -7.09
CA GLU A 46 -2.06 -7.94 -8.05
C GLU A 46 -3.38 -8.41 -7.40
N LYS A 47 -3.30 -8.93 -6.18
CA LYS A 47 -4.49 -9.36 -5.43
C LYS A 47 -5.31 -8.21 -4.82
N TRP A 48 -4.67 -7.09 -4.50
CA TRP A 48 -5.27 -6.03 -3.68
C TRP A 48 -5.33 -4.64 -4.33
N PHE A 49 -4.73 -4.42 -5.51
CA PHE A 49 -4.61 -3.10 -6.15
C PHE A 49 -5.95 -2.38 -6.34
N GLY A 50 -7.02 -3.14 -6.65
CA GLY A 50 -8.35 -2.58 -6.88
C GLY A 50 -9.16 -2.31 -5.60
N ARG A 51 -8.63 -2.64 -4.41
CA ARG A 51 -9.38 -2.57 -3.15
C ARG A 51 -8.87 -1.44 -2.28
N ALA A 52 -9.73 -0.47 -2.00
CA ALA A 52 -9.49 0.52 -0.97
C ALA A 52 -9.81 -0.03 0.42
N ILE A 53 -9.00 0.33 1.41
CA ILE A 53 -9.32 0.05 2.82
C ILE A 53 -10.58 0.83 3.18
N ARG A 54 -11.58 0.16 3.77
CA ARG A 54 -12.90 0.72 4.09
C ARG A 54 -12.87 2.15 4.65
N GLY A 55 -11.98 2.44 5.61
CA GLY A 55 -11.94 3.78 6.21
C GLY A 55 -11.37 4.87 5.30
N PHE A 56 -10.60 4.51 4.28
CA PHE A 56 -10.16 5.41 3.20
C PHE A 56 -11.15 5.45 2.02
N ALA A 57 -11.97 4.40 1.86
CA ALA A 57 -13.03 4.34 0.86
C ALA A 57 -14.28 5.14 1.27
N ASP A 58 -14.38 5.58 2.52
CA ASP A 58 -15.51 6.34 3.01
C ASP A 58 -15.63 7.70 2.27
N PRO A 59 -16.79 8.05 1.71
CA PRO A 59 -16.96 9.27 0.93
C PRO A 59 -16.60 10.55 1.70
N ARG A 60 -16.87 10.59 3.01
CA ARG A 60 -16.59 11.78 3.85
C ARG A 60 -15.09 11.96 4.02
N THR A 61 -14.39 10.86 4.32
CA THR A 61 -12.92 10.87 4.43
C THR A 61 -12.27 11.29 3.12
N LYS A 62 -12.77 10.79 1.98
CA LYS A 62 -12.24 11.12 0.66
C LYS A 62 -12.40 12.61 0.34
N ALA A 63 -13.60 13.16 0.57
CA ALA A 63 -13.87 14.59 0.35
C ALA A 63 -12.98 15.49 1.23
N ALA A 64 -12.81 15.14 2.51
CA ALA A 64 -11.93 15.89 3.42
C ALA A 64 -10.46 15.86 2.97
N PHE A 65 -9.96 14.73 2.48
CA PHE A 65 -8.60 14.65 1.95
C PHE A 65 -8.42 15.43 0.65
N GLU A 66 -9.45 15.47 -0.20
CA GLU A 66 -9.43 16.24 -1.43
C GLU A 66 -9.39 17.75 -1.13
N GLU A 67 -10.18 18.24 -0.17
CA GLU A 67 -10.13 19.62 0.31
C GLU A 67 -8.74 19.99 0.85
N MET A 68 -8.17 19.15 1.73
CA MET A 68 -6.83 19.34 2.27
C MET A 68 -5.74 19.31 1.17
N PHE A 69 -5.91 18.45 0.17
CA PHE A 69 -4.99 18.36 -0.97
C PHE A 69 -5.03 19.64 -1.79
N MET A 70 -6.22 20.13 -2.14
CA MET A 70 -6.41 21.36 -2.92
C MET A 70 -5.86 22.58 -2.16
N ALA A 71 -6.09 22.66 -0.85
CA ALA A 71 -5.55 23.74 -0.02
C ALA A 71 -4.01 23.77 0.01
N ARG A 72 -3.35 22.60 -0.07
CA ARG A 72 -1.89 22.50 0.03
C ARG A 72 -1.18 22.58 -1.32
N TYR A 73 -1.73 21.96 -2.36
CA TYR A 73 -1.06 21.76 -3.64
C TYR A 73 -1.71 22.52 -4.81
N GLY A 74 -2.92 23.06 -4.62
CA GLY A 74 -3.70 23.67 -5.70
C GLY A 74 -4.33 22.65 -6.65
N PRO A 75 -5.05 23.12 -7.69
CA PRO A 75 -5.65 22.24 -8.69
C PRO A 75 -4.57 21.47 -9.47
N LEU A 76 -4.85 20.20 -9.77
CA LEU A 76 -3.98 19.37 -10.60
C LEU A 76 -3.81 20.05 -11.97
N ARG A 77 -2.55 20.34 -12.36
CA ARG A 77 -2.24 20.77 -13.73
C ARG A 77 -2.72 19.70 -14.70
N THR A 78 -3.68 20.03 -15.55
CA THR A 78 -4.10 19.18 -16.67
C THR A 78 -2.94 19.05 -17.64
N LYS A 79 -2.69 17.82 -18.10
CA LYS A 79 -1.63 17.48 -19.07
C LYS A 79 -1.97 17.96 -20.49
N GLU A 80 -2.28 19.24 -20.66
CA GLU A 80 -2.47 19.87 -21.99
C GLU A 80 -1.31 20.81 -22.35
N GLU A 81 -0.28 20.91 -21.51
CA GLU A 81 0.92 21.73 -21.75
C GLU A 81 2.19 20.85 -21.77
N THR A 82 2.34 19.97 -22.76
CA THR A 82 3.65 19.43 -23.17
C THR A 82 3.62 18.96 -24.62
#